data_AF-A0A2T9J5X7-F1
#
_entry.id   AF-A0A2T9J5X7-F1
#
_cell.length_a   1.000
_cell.length_b   1.000
_cell.length_c   1.000
_cell.angle_alpha   90.00
_cell.angle_beta   90.00
_cell.angle_gamma   90.00
#
_symmetry.space_group_name_H-M   'P 1'
#
loop_
_entity.id
_entity.type
_entity.pdbx_description
1 polymer ?
#
loop_
_entity_poly.entity_id
_entity_poly.type
_entity_poly.pdbx_seq_one_letter_code
_entity_poly.pdbx_strand_id
1 'polypeptide(L)'
;MGAMASLAAALGAMIGGAAMWLWSANAPGPALKAVAAVPSVSDAMIDKARDDMAREGWVLASLKGPLTSTPYKVYAALAPQAGASLPAFAAAALPVRLPRFLLVAAAFSLIGAMMRGRVGPKTALAVFTTGWVLFYGWFWMTRPG
;
A
#
# COMPACT_ATOMS: atom_id res chain seq x y z
N MET A 1 11.70 -7.98 -16.21
CA MET A 1 11.96 -6.82 -15.32
C MET A 1 10.74 -6.44 -14.46
N GLY A 2 9.57 -6.11 -15.04
CA GLY A 2 8.39 -5.65 -14.26
C GLY A 2 7.89 -6.63 -13.18
N ALA A 3 7.88 -7.94 -13.48
CA ALA A 3 7.48 -8.96 -12.51
C ALA A 3 8.45 -9.07 -11.32
N MET A 4 9.76 -9.06 -11.57
CA MET A 4 10.78 -9.10 -10.52
C MET A 4 10.73 -7.84 -9.64
N ALA A 5 10.53 -6.66 -10.24
CA ALA A 5 10.33 -5.43 -9.49
C ALA A 5 9.06 -5.46 -8.63
N SER A 6 7.97 -6.04 -9.16
CA SER A 6 6.72 -6.23 -8.42
C SER A 6 6.89 -7.17 -7.24
N LEU A 7 7.65 -8.26 -7.41
CA LEU A 7 7.98 -9.19 -6.34
C LEU A 7 8.84 -8.52 -5.27
N ALA A 8 9.90 -7.81 -5.67
CA ALA A 8 10.76 -7.06 -4.74
C ALA A 8 9.95 -6.03 -3.94
N ALA A 9 9.04 -5.30 -4.59
CA ALA A 9 8.13 -4.37 -3.94
C ALA A 9 7.17 -5.07 -2.96
N ALA A 10 6.66 -6.26 -3.31
CA ALA A 10 5.81 -7.06 -2.43
C ALA A 10 6.57 -7.57 -1.20
N LEU A 11 7.84 -7.97 -1.35
CA LEU A 11 8.71 -8.35 -0.24
C LEU A 11 9.06 -7.17 0.67
N GLY A 12 9.35 -5.99 0.10
CA GLY A 12 9.54 -4.77 0.89
C GLY A 12 8.28 -4.39 1.67
N ALA A 13 7.11 -4.53 1.03
CA ALA A 13 5.81 -4.37 1.66
C ALA A 13 5.54 -5.36 2.79
N MET A 14 5.98 -6.62 2.64
CA MET A 14 5.91 -7.65 3.68
C MET A 14 6.77 -7.26 4.89
N ILE A 15 8.01 -6.83 4.67
CA ILE A 15 8.93 -6.39 5.74
C ILE A 15 8.34 -5.17 6.47
N GLY A 16 7.88 -4.15 5.74
CA GLY A 16 7.26 -2.97 6.34
C GLY A 16 5.96 -3.28 7.10
N GLY A 17 5.15 -4.21 6.58
CA GLY A 17 3.95 -4.70 7.25
C GLY A 17 4.28 -5.45 8.54
N ALA A 18 5.30 -6.31 8.52
CA ALA A 18 5.79 -7.03 9.68
C ALA A 18 6.34 -6.08 10.76
N ALA A 19 7.09 -5.05 10.37
CA ALA A 19 7.58 -4.03 11.29
C ALA A 19 6.42 -3.27 11.97
N MET A 20 5.39 -2.90 11.21
CA MET A 20 4.20 -2.24 11.75
C MET A 20 3.40 -3.17 12.67
N TRP A 21 3.26 -4.44 12.31
CA TRP A 21 2.64 -5.47 13.14
C TRP A 21 3.39 -5.60 14.47
N LEU A 22 4.72 -5.72 14.44
CA LEU A 22 5.57 -5.85 15.63
C LEU A 22 5.44 -4.63 16.53
N TRP A 23 5.47 -3.43 15.96
CA TRP A 23 5.29 -2.21 16.73
C TRP A 23 3.92 -2.16 17.40
N SER A 24 2.84 -2.46 16.66
CA SER A 24 1.48 -2.46 17.23
C SER A 24 1.26 -3.55 18.26
N ALA A 25 1.88 -4.73 18.11
CA ALA A 25 1.79 -5.81 19.09
C ALA A 25 2.37 -5.39 20.46
N ASN A 26 3.42 -4.56 20.47
CA ASN A 26 4.08 -4.09 21.69
C ASN A 26 3.51 -2.75 22.20
N ALA A 27 3.05 -1.88 21.31
CA ALA A 27 2.57 -0.53 21.64
C ALA A 27 1.39 -0.12 20.75
N PRO A 28 0.17 -0.68 20.97
CA PRO A 28 -0.97 -0.50 20.08
C PRO A 28 -1.39 0.95 19.90
N GLY A 29 -1.47 1.70 21.01
CA GLY A 29 -1.89 3.10 21.02
C GLY A 29 -0.92 4.01 20.24
N PRO A 30 0.38 4.04 20.60
CA PRO A 30 1.38 4.82 19.86
C PRO A 30 1.46 4.44 18.38
N ALA A 31 1.43 3.15 18.05
CA ALA A 31 1.46 2.66 16.68
C ALA A 31 0.25 3.17 15.86
N LEU A 32 -0.96 3.07 16.41
CA LEU A 32 -2.16 3.51 15.72
C LEU A 32 -2.22 5.03 15.59
N LYS A 33 -1.79 5.78 16.62
CA LYS A 33 -1.68 7.25 16.57
C LYS A 33 -0.71 7.70 15.49
N ALA A 34 0.43 7.02 15.34
CA ALA A 34 1.38 7.32 14.27
C ALA A 34 0.79 7.04 12.88
N VAL A 35 0.00 5.97 12.72
CA VAL A 35 -0.72 5.68 11.46
C VAL A 35 -1.78 6.73 11.16
N ALA A 36 -2.54 7.18 12.16
CA ALA A 36 -3.57 8.20 12.03
C ALA A 36 -2.99 9.57 11.65
N ALA A 37 -1.78 9.90 12.13
CA ALA A 37 -1.09 11.14 11.79
C ALA A 37 -0.53 11.19 10.35
N VAL A 38 -0.60 10.08 9.59
CA VAL A 38 -0.14 10.11 8.20
C VAL A 38 -1.22 10.73 7.33
N PRO A 39 -0.90 11.74 6.49
CA PRO A 39 -1.83 12.30 5.53
C PRO A 39 -2.56 11.22 4.75
N SER A 40 -3.83 11.49 4.42
CA SER A 40 -4.75 10.58 3.75
C SER A 40 -5.20 9.35 4.54
N VAL A 41 -4.84 9.24 5.82
CA VAL A 41 -5.50 8.33 6.77
C VAL A 41 -6.49 9.13 7.60
N SER A 42 -7.73 8.67 7.68
CA SER A 42 -8.73 9.25 8.58
C SER A 42 -9.16 8.24 9.63
N ASP A 43 -9.70 8.71 10.75
CA ASP A 43 -10.26 7.85 11.80
C ASP A 43 -11.37 6.95 11.22
N ALA A 44 -12.21 7.49 10.32
CA ALA A 44 -13.23 6.72 9.64
C ALA A 44 -12.66 5.53 8.82
N MET A 45 -11.45 5.66 8.25
CA MET A 45 -10.79 4.53 7.58
C MET A 45 -10.29 3.48 8.57
N ILE A 46 -9.82 3.91 9.73
CA ILE A 46 -9.35 3.02 10.80
C ILE A 46 -10.53 2.24 11.39
N ASP A 47 -11.62 2.93 11.71
CA ASP A 47 -12.82 2.33 12.27
C ASP A 47 -13.45 1.36 11.28
N LYS A 48 -13.59 1.77 10.01
CA LYS A 48 -14.05 0.88 8.94
C LYS A 48 -13.18 -0.37 8.81
N ALA A 49 -11.85 -0.22 8.84
CA ALA A 49 -10.94 -1.36 8.76
C ALA A 49 -11.15 -2.32 9.93
N ARG A 50 -11.29 -1.78 11.15
CA ARG A 50 -11.55 -2.55 12.36
C ARG A 50 -12.86 -3.34 12.24
N ASP A 51 -13.92 -2.69 11.81
CA ASP A 51 -15.25 -3.30 11.64
C ASP A 51 -15.24 -4.39 10.56
N ASP A 52 -14.61 -4.11 9.41
CA ASP A 52 -14.49 -5.09 8.32
C ASP A 52 -13.66 -6.32 8.78
N MET A 53 -12.60 -6.11 9.56
CA MET A 53 -11.80 -7.21 10.14
C MET A 53 -12.58 -8.02 11.17
N ALA A 54 -13.43 -7.39 11.98
CA ALA A 54 -14.28 -8.07 12.94
C ALA A 54 -15.40 -8.89 12.27
N ARG A 55 -15.99 -8.37 11.18
CA ARG A 55 -17.10 -9.02 10.46
C ARG A 55 -16.65 -10.14 9.53
N GLU A 56 -15.56 -9.95 8.79
CA GLU A 56 -15.15 -10.83 7.69
C GLU A 56 -13.83 -11.55 7.94
N GLY A 57 -13.17 -11.24 9.05
CA GLY A 57 -11.83 -11.71 9.35
C GLY A 57 -10.74 -10.84 8.70
N TRP A 58 -9.57 -10.79 9.34
CA TRP A 58 -8.50 -9.88 8.97
C TRP A 58 -7.94 -10.10 7.56
N VAL A 59 -7.93 -11.34 7.05
CA VAL A 59 -7.40 -11.69 5.72
C VAL A 59 -8.27 -11.07 4.62
N LEU A 60 -9.58 -11.34 4.66
CA LEU A 60 -10.52 -10.87 3.65
C LEU A 60 -10.65 -9.34 3.69
N ALA A 61 -10.70 -8.75 4.89
CA ALA A 61 -10.72 -7.31 5.06
C ALA A 61 -9.46 -6.65 4.46
N SER A 62 -8.27 -7.21 4.70
CA SER A 62 -7.01 -6.69 4.16
C SER A 62 -6.93 -6.82 2.63
N LEU A 63 -7.46 -7.91 2.05
CA LEU A 63 -7.54 -8.11 0.60
C LEU A 63 -8.48 -7.11 -0.08
N LYS A 64 -9.60 -6.78 0.57
CA LYS A 64 -10.59 -5.80 0.06
C LYS A 64 -10.19 -4.35 0.30
N GLY A 65 -9.30 -4.08 1.26
CA GLY A 65 -8.86 -2.73 1.63
C GLY A 65 -8.52 -1.79 0.45
N PRO A 66 -7.79 -2.24 -0.59
CA PRO A 66 -7.53 -1.42 -1.77
C PRO A 66 -8.79 -0.95 -2.52
N LEU A 67 -9.86 -1.74 -2.50
CA LEU A 67 -11.15 -1.41 -3.13
C LEU A 67 -11.97 -0.43 -2.29
N THR A 68 -11.75 -0.40 -0.98
CA THR A 68 -12.42 0.51 -0.04
C THR A 68 -11.57 1.74 0.28
N SER A 69 -10.49 1.98 -0.47
CA SER A 69 -9.54 3.09 -0.28
C SER A 69 -8.84 3.12 1.09
N THR A 70 -8.81 2.00 1.81
CA THR A 70 -8.16 1.91 3.12
C THR A 70 -6.69 1.50 2.96
N PRO A 71 -5.72 2.28 3.49
CA PRO A 71 -4.31 1.94 3.35
C PRO A 71 -3.92 0.66 4.11
N TYR A 72 -3.12 -0.19 3.48
CA TYR A 72 -2.64 -1.46 4.08
C TYR A 72 -1.97 -1.31 5.45
N LYS A 73 -1.28 -0.19 5.71
CA LYS A 73 -0.64 0.10 7.02
C LYS A 73 -1.65 0.17 8.17
N VAL A 74 -2.91 0.53 7.89
CA VAL A 74 -4.01 0.51 8.87
C VAL A 74 -4.27 -0.94 9.29
N TYR A 75 -4.46 -1.84 8.32
CA TYR A 75 -4.63 -3.26 8.60
C TYR A 75 -3.42 -3.87 9.33
N ALA A 76 -2.19 -3.47 8.98
CA ALA A 76 -0.99 -3.93 9.68
C ALA A 76 -0.94 -3.49 11.14
N ALA A 77 -1.40 -2.28 11.43
CA ALA A 77 -1.49 -1.78 12.79
C ALA A 77 -2.62 -2.45 13.59
N LEU A 78 -3.72 -2.87 12.96
CA LEU A 78 -4.86 -3.52 13.64
C LEU A 78 -4.72 -5.05 13.73
N ALA A 79 -3.86 -5.65 12.90
CA ALA A 79 -3.72 -7.11 12.76
C ALA A 79 -3.40 -7.86 14.06
N PRO A 80 -2.49 -7.39 14.95
CA PRO A 80 -2.22 -8.10 16.20
C PRO A 80 -3.48 -8.20 17.08
N GLN A 81 -4.27 -7.12 17.18
CA GLN A 81 -5.48 -7.08 18.00
C GLN A 81 -6.63 -7.87 17.38
N ALA A 82 -6.60 -8.08 16.06
CA ALA A 82 -7.53 -8.94 15.33
C ALA A 82 -7.14 -10.44 15.36
N GLY A 83 -6.13 -10.82 16.16
CA GLY A 83 -5.69 -12.21 16.32
C GLY A 83 -4.83 -12.75 15.18
N ALA A 84 -4.33 -11.89 14.29
CA ALA A 84 -3.43 -12.32 13.22
C ALA A 84 -2.03 -12.59 13.79
N SER A 85 -1.49 -13.78 13.57
CA SER A 85 -0.08 -14.06 13.88
C SER A 85 0.84 -13.33 12.90
N LEU A 86 2.04 -12.97 13.35
CA LEU A 86 3.02 -12.28 12.52
C LEU A 86 3.35 -13.04 11.21
N PRO A 87 3.64 -14.36 11.24
CA PRO A 87 3.96 -15.08 10.00
C PRO A 87 2.78 -15.09 9.02
N ALA A 88 1.55 -15.24 9.52
CA ALA A 88 0.35 -15.24 8.68
C ALA A 88 0.14 -13.86 8.04
N PHE A 89 0.28 -12.78 8.82
CA PHE A 89 0.11 -11.42 8.30
C PHE A 89 1.21 -11.05 7.30
N ALA A 90 2.46 -11.43 7.56
CA ALA A 90 3.58 -11.20 6.65
C ALA A 90 3.36 -11.95 5.32
N ALA A 91 3.01 -13.24 5.38
CA ALA A 91 2.72 -14.03 4.17
C ALA A 91 1.54 -13.44 3.38
N ALA A 92 0.50 -12.94 4.07
CA ALA A 92 -0.65 -12.30 3.45
C ALA A 92 -0.31 -11.01 2.67
N ALA A 93 0.84 -10.37 2.93
CA ALA A 93 1.27 -9.21 2.16
C ALA A 93 1.41 -9.52 0.65
N LEU A 94 1.81 -10.75 0.30
CA LEU A 94 1.95 -11.18 -1.09
C LEU A 94 0.59 -11.19 -1.82
N PRO A 95 -0.42 -11.99 -1.43
CA PRO A 95 -1.72 -11.98 -2.11
C PRO A 95 -2.45 -10.64 -2.00
N VAL A 96 -2.20 -9.84 -0.95
CA VAL A 96 -2.83 -8.52 -0.79
C VAL A 96 -2.23 -7.45 -1.72
N ARG A 97 -0.92 -7.48 -1.98
CA ARG A 97 -0.23 -6.38 -2.67
C ARG A 97 0.35 -6.73 -4.04
N LEU A 98 0.82 -7.96 -4.22
CA LEU A 98 1.44 -8.39 -5.48
C LEU A 98 0.50 -8.21 -6.69
N PRO A 99 -0.81 -8.54 -6.62
CA PRO A 99 -1.71 -8.33 -7.74
C PRO A 99 -1.72 -6.86 -8.22
N ARG A 100 -1.77 -5.91 -7.28
CA ARG A 100 -1.76 -4.48 -7.61
C ARG A 100 -0.45 -4.06 -8.27
N PHE A 101 0.69 -4.52 -7.77
CA PHE A 101 1.98 -4.21 -8.37
C PHE A 101 2.13 -4.79 -9.78
N LEU A 102 1.69 -6.04 -9.98
CA LEU A 102 1.68 -6.67 -11.30
C LEU A 102 0.76 -5.95 -12.27
N LEU A 103 -0.44 -5.54 -11.84
CA LEU A 103 -1.37 -4.76 -12.67
C LEU A 103 -0.76 -3.44 -13.13
N VAL A 104 -0.15 -2.69 -12.20
CA VAL A 104 0.54 -1.43 -12.53
C VAL A 104 1.72 -1.69 -13.48
N ALA A 105 2.56 -2.69 -13.17
CA ALA A 105 3.69 -3.05 -14.03
C ALA A 105 3.24 -3.46 -15.44
N ALA A 106 2.15 -4.21 -15.56
CA ALA A 106 1.57 -4.60 -16.85
C ALA A 106 1.04 -3.40 -17.63
N ALA A 107 0.29 -2.50 -16.98
CA ALA A 107 -0.24 -1.29 -17.60
C ALA A 107 0.88 -0.39 -18.17
N PHE A 108 1.92 -0.12 -17.36
CA PHE A 108 3.06 0.66 -17.83
C PHE A 108 3.89 -0.06 -18.90
N SER A 109 3.96 -1.39 -18.85
CA SER A 109 4.62 -2.17 -19.89
C SER A 109 3.88 -2.08 -21.23
N LEU A 110 2.54 -2.08 -21.21
CA LEU A 110 1.71 -1.90 -22.40
C LEU A 110 1.86 -0.49 -22.98
N ILE A 111 1.77 0.54 -22.13
CA ILE A 111 1.98 1.94 -22.54
C ILE A 111 3.37 2.10 -23.18
N GLY A 112 4.42 1.57 -22.53
CA GLY A 112 5.78 1.59 -23.06
C GLY A 112 5.92 0.85 -24.40
N ALA A 113 5.19 -0.25 -24.59
CA ALA A 113 5.17 -0.96 -25.87
C ALA A 113 4.49 -0.13 -26.98
N MET A 114 3.37 0.52 -26.69
CA MET A 114 2.64 1.38 -27.64
C MET A 114 3.40 2.65 -28.03
N MET A 115 4.24 3.16 -27.13
CA MET A 115 5.06 4.36 -27.34
C MET A 115 6.45 4.07 -27.90
N ARG A 116 6.80 2.78 -28.06
CA ARG A 116 8.11 2.36 -28.56
C ARG A 116 8.35 2.94 -29.96
N GLY A 117 9.48 3.62 -30.13
CA GLY A 117 9.85 4.28 -31.39
C GLY A 117 9.19 5.64 -31.63
N ARG A 118 8.20 6.05 -30.81
CA ARG A 118 7.55 7.37 -30.90
C ARG A 118 8.13 8.40 -29.92
N VAL A 119 8.67 7.93 -28.80
CA VAL A 119 9.20 8.80 -27.73
C VAL A 119 10.57 8.31 -27.29
N GLY A 120 11.54 9.24 -27.26
CA GLY A 120 12.89 8.94 -26.79
C GLY A 120 12.95 8.69 -25.27
N PRO A 121 13.97 7.95 -24.77
CA PRO A 121 14.08 7.60 -23.35
C PRO A 121 14.13 8.82 -22.43
N LYS A 122 14.85 9.89 -22.85
CA LYS A 122 14.98 11.13 -22.08
C LYS A 122 13.64 11.86 -21.93
N THR A 123 12.86 11.92 -23.01
CA THR A 123 11.52 12.53 -23.00
C THR A 123 10.56 11.74 -22.12
N ALA A 124 10.57 10.40 -22.23
CA ALA A 124 9.75 9.54 -21.36
C ALA A 124 10.08 9.75 -19.87
N LEU A 125 11.38 9.81 -19.54
CA LEU A 125 11.83 10.09 -18.16
C LEU A 125 11.42 11.49 -17.69
N ALA A 126 11.58 12.51 -18.54
CA ALA A 126 11.19 13.89 -18.21
C ALA A 126 9.67 14.01 -17.96
N VAL A 127 8.84 13.40 -18.81
CA VAL A 127 7.37 13.38 -18.64
C VAL A 127 7.00 12.64 -17.36
N PHE A 128 7.58 11.47 -17.12
CA PHE A 128 7.32 10.69 -15.90
C PHE A 128 7.70 11.49 -14.64
N THR A 129 8.90 12.07 -14.61
CA THR A 129 9.41 12.84 -13.47
C THR A 129 8.56 14.08 -13.22
N THR A 130 8.21 14.82 -14.27
CA THR A 130 7.36 16.01 -14.16
C THR A 130 5.97 15.65 -13.64
N GLY A 131 5.34 14.61 -14.18
CA GLY A 131 4.06 14.12 -13.69
C GLY A 131 4.12 13.70 -12.22
N TRP A 132 5.20 13.04 -11.81
CA TRP A 132 5.41 12.62 -10.43
C TRP A 132 5.54 13.82 -9.47
N VAL A 133 6.35 14.81 -9.82
CA VAL A 133 6.54 16.03 -9.02
C VAL A 133 5.25 16.81 -8.90
N LEU A 134 4.51 17.01 -10.00
CA LEU A 134 3.23 17.71 -9.99
C LEU A 134 2.19 16.98 -9.14
N PHE A 135 2.08 15.65 -9.28
CA PHE A 135 1.15 14.85 -8.50
C PHE A 135 1.45 14.93 -7.00
N TYR A 136 2.70 14.69 -6.58
CA TYR A 136 3.04 14.74 -5.17
C TYR A 136 3.00 16.15 -4.59
N GLY A 137 3.43 17.16 -5.35
CA GLY A 137 3.28 18.56 -4.95
C GLY A 137 1.80 18.89 -4.65
N TRP A 138 0.90 18.55 -5.58
CA TRP A 138 -0.54 18.73 -5.39
C TRP A 138 -1.10 17.91 -4.22
N PHE A 139 -0.69 16.64 -4.09
CA PHE A 139 -1.13 15.76 -3.01
C PHE A 139 -0.81 16.35 -1.63
N TRP A 140 0.42 16.80 -1.41
CA TRP A 140 0.85 17.36 -0.13
C TRP A 140 0.23 18.74 0.15
N MET A 141 -0.01 19.55 -0.88
CA MET A 141 -0.68 20.85 -0.72
C MET A 141 -2.17 20.70 -0.36
N THR A 142 -2.83 19.65 -0.85
CA THR A 142 -4.29 19.45 -0.64
C THR A 142 -4.62 18.55 0.55
N ARG A 143 -3.65 17.77 1.04
CA ARG A 143 -3.82 16.91 2.21
C ARG A 143 -2.70 17.16 3.23
N PRO A 144 -2.69 18.32 3.91
CA PRO A 144 -1.83 18.51 5.06
C PRO A 144 -2.15 17.44 6.12
N GLY A 145 -1.10 16.92 6.76
CA GLY A 145 -1.20 15.94 7.86
C GLY A 145 -1.62 16.57 9.18
#